data_AF-A0A699YI13-F1
#
_entry.id   AF-A0A699YI13-F1
#
_cell.length_a   1.000
_cell.length_b   1.000
_cell.length_c   1.000
_cell.angle_alpha   90.00
_cell.angle_beta   90.00
_cell.angle_gamma   90.00
#
_symmetry.space_group_name_H-M   'P 1'
#
loop_
_entity.id
_entity.type
_entity.pdbx_description
1 polymer ?
#
loop_
_entity_poly.entity_id
_entity_poly.type
_entity_poly.pdbx_seq_one_letter_code
_entity_poly.pdbx_strand_id
1 'polypeptide(L)'
;MCDAANAEEAAKKAGSYVVRGTMQVHTLDSVLKRDVKAMKIDVEGFEPLVLRGAKRLLEEHRVWYLMVEFNTVLLRSNARKPEEFVMELTRLGYSISSSSFNGPFLSPAELLQLGNGKDHNTNLFCVHPLLRQAKP
;
A
#
# COMPACT_ATOMS: atom_id res chain seq x y z
N MET A 1 17.77 3.04 -8.81
CA MET A 1 18.40 4.14 -8.05
C MET A 1 17.71 5.43 -8.49
N CYS A 2 17.22 6.24 -7.56
CA CYS A 2 16.88 7.61 -7.88
C CYS A 2 18.20 8.39 -7.88
N ASP A 3 18.64 8.90 -9.02
CA ASP A 3 19.85 9.71 -9.09
C ASP A 3 19.71 10.98 -8.24
N ALA A 4 20.73 11.27 -7.44
CA ALA A 4 20.72 12.43 -6.53
C ALA A 4 20.54 13.76 -7.27
N ALA A 5 20.99 13.86 -8.53
CA ALA A 5 20.77 15.02 -9.39
C ALA A 5 19.27 15.29 -9.66
N ASN A 6 18.46 14.24 -9.78
CA ASN A 6 17.01 14.36 -9.98
C ASN A 6 16.27 14.76 -8.69
N ALA A 7 16.85 14.48 -7.52
CA ALA A 7 16.20 14.75 -6.23
C ALA A 7 16.24 16.24 -5.85
N GLU A 8 17.36 16.94 -6.10
CA GLU A 8 17.46 18.39 -5.88
C GLU A 8 16.56 19.17 -6.84
N GLU A 9 16.47 18.75 -8.10
CA GLU A 9 15.64 19.41 -9.10
C GLU A 9 14.14 19.20 -8.84
N ALA A 10 13.75 18.00 -8.36
CA ALA A 10 12.40 17.73 -7.88
C ALA A 10 12.04 18.56 -6.62
N ALA A 11 12.96 18.68 -5.66
CA ALA A 11 12.76 19.48 -4.45
C ALA A 11 12.56 20.97 -4.78
N LYS A 12 13.35 21.52 -5.72
CA LYS A 12 13.21 22.91 -6.20
C LYS A 12 11.87 23.19 -6.88
N LYS A 13 11.28 22.20 -7.58
CA LYS A 13 9.97 22.34 -8.24
C LYS A 13 8.78 22.29 -7.28
N ALA A 14 8.95 21.74 -6.07
CA ALA A 14 7.85 21.52 -5.11
C ALA A 14 7.63 22.66 -4.09
N GLY A 15 8.53 23.65 -3.99
CA GLY A 15 8.48 24.71 -2.96
C GLY A 15 9.68 24.70 -2.00
N SER A 16 9.54 25.24 -0.78
CA SER A 16 10.62 25.42 0.21
C SER A 16 11.08 24.11 0.88
N TYR A 17 11.51 23.14 0.08
CA TYR A 17 12.13 21.91 0.58
C TYR A 17 13.65 22.06 0.53
N VAL A 18 14.32 21.58 1.56
CA VAL A 18 15.79 21.52 1.62
C VAL A 18 16.18 20.05 1.63
N VAL A 19 17.04 19.64 0.69
CA VAL A 19 17.62 18.29 0.71
C VAL A 19 18.47 18.15 1.97
N ARG A 20 18.07 17.26 2.87
CA ARG A 20 18.77 17.00 4.14
C ARG A 20 19.74 15.82 4.08
N GLY A 21 19.74 15.07 2.98
CA GLY A 21 20.63 13.92 2.78
C GLY A 21 20.01 12.87 1.87
N THR A 22 20.70 11.74 1.77
CA THR A 22 20.27 10.56 1.00
C THR A 22 20.13 9.37 1.93
N MET A 23 19.19 8.48 1.63
CA MET A 23 19.03 7.20 2.34
C MET A 23 19.06 6.03 1.38
N GLN A 24 19.57 4.89 1.85
CA GLN A 24 19.44 3.63 1.13
C GLN A 24 18.03 3.09 1.34
N VAL A 25 17.41 2.62 0.26
CA VAL A 25 16.09 1.98 0.28
C VAL A 25 16.23 0.52 -0.11
N HIS A 26 15.52 -0.35 0.60
CA HIS A 26 15.53 -1.79 0.40
C HIS A 26 14.11 -2.31 0.19
N THR A 27 13.98 -3.42 -0.54
CA THR A 27 12.69 -4.12 -0.63
C THR A 27 12.43 -4.91 0.65
N LEU A 28 11.17 -5.03 1.06
CA LEU A 28 10.80 -5.82 2.23
C LEU A 28 11.23 -7.29 2.08
N ASP A 29 11.13 -7.86 0.89
CA ASP A 29 11.61 -9.22 0.59
C ASP A 29 13.13 -9.40 0.81
N SER A 30 13.93 -8.33 0.63
CA SER A 30 15.38 -8.40 0.86
C SER A 30 15.71 -8.45 2.36
N VAL A 31 14.95 -7.75 3.20
CA VAL A 31 15.22 -7.56 4.63
C VAL A 31 14.50 -8.59 5.50
N LEU A 32 13.26 -8.96 5.17
CA LEU A 32 12.43 -9.84 5.98
C LEU A 32 12.53 -11.29 5.53
N LYS A 33 13.05 -12.17 6.40
CA LYS A 33 13.12 -13.62 6.18
C LYS A 33 12.16 -14.43 7.05
N ARG A 34 11.42 -13.78 7.93
CA ARG A 34 10.48 -14.38 8.89
C ARG A 34 9.02 -14.03 8.56
N ASP A 35 8.10 -14.79 9.14
CA ASP A 35 6.67 -14.55 8.98
C ASP A 35 6.24 -13.28 9.73
N VAL A 36 5.25 -12.59 9.19
CA VAL A 36 4.80 -11.28 9.69
C VAL A 36 3.28 -11.34 9.87
N LYS A 37 2.78 -11.61 11.07
CA LYS A 37 1.33 -11.78 11.26
C LYS A 37 0.54 -10.49 10.95
N ALA A 38 1.10 -9.32 11.21
CA ALA A 38 0.45 -8.06 10.89
C ALA A 38 1.45 -7.05 10.31
N MET A 39 1.01 -6.26 9.33
CA MET A 39 1.80 -5.22 8.68
C MET A 39 0.96 -3.95 8.52
N LYS A 40 1.55 -2.80 8.85
CA LYS A 40 1.02 -1.47 8.49
C LYS A 40 1.92 -0.85 7.42
N ILE A 41 1.35 -0.26 6.38
CA ILE A 41 2.04 0.56 5.38
C ILE A 41 1.44 1.96 5.41
N ASP A 42 2.29 2.95 5.67
CA ASP A 42 1.94 4.36 5.78
C ASP A 42 3.17 5.14 5.28
N VAL A 43 3.19 5.40 3.96
CA VAL A 43 4.38 5.91 3.26
C VAL A 43 4.04 7.05 2.30
N GLU A 44 2.96 7.78 2.61
CA GLU A 44 2.59 9.04 1.96
C GLU A 44 2.41 8.91 0.43
N GLY A 45 1.68 7.89 -0.01
CA GLY A 45 1.34 7.67 -1.43
C GLY A 45 2.32 6.77 -2.19
N PHE A 46 3.31 6.19 -1.52
CA PHE A 46 4.24 5.21 -2.09
C PHE A 46 3.87 3.75 -1.78
N GLU A 47 2.65 3.49 -1.29
CA GLU A 47 2.17 2.17 -0.87
C GLU A 47 2.31 1.12 -1.99
N PRO A 48 2.01 1.40 -3.28
CA PRO A 48 2.20 0.42 -4.35
C PRO A 48 3.66 -0.02 -4.53
N LEU A 49 4.64 0.84 -4.21
CA LEU A 49 6.05 0.45 -4.28
C LEU A 49 6.44 -0.49 -3.14
N VAL A 50 5.85 -0.27 -1.96
CA VAL A 50 6.05 -1.15 -0.80
C VAL A 50 5.45 -2.52 -1.07
N LEU A 51 4.22 -2.59 -1.61
CA LEU A 51 3.60 -3.87 -2.02
C LEU A 51 4.49 -4.62 -3.02
N ARG A 52 5.00 -3.93 -4.05
CA ARG A 52 5.91 -4.52 -5.03
C ARG A 52 7.21 -5.03 -4.41
N GLY A 53 7.77 -4.29 -3.45
CA GLY A 53 8.96 -4.70 -2.71
C GLY A 53 8.72 -5.81 -1.68
N ALA A 54 7.45 -6.10 -1.37
CA ALA A 54 7.01 -7.16 -0.47
C ALA A 54 6.31 -8.30 -1.21
N LYS A 55 6.50 -8.41 -2.53
CA LYS A 55 5.76 -9.32 -3.39
C LYS A 55 5.80 -10.75 -2.86
N ARG A 56 6.98 -11.28 -2.55
CA ARG A 56 7.11 -12.64 -2.02
C ARG A 56 6.47 -12.76 -0.65
N LEU A 57 6.71 -11.81 0.25
CA LEU A 57 6.11 -11.82 1.59
C LEU A 57 4.58 -11.89 1.54
N LEU A 58 3.96 -11.16 0.60
CA LEU A 58 2.51 -11.09 0.42
C LEU A 58 1.94 -12.30 -0.34
N GLU A 59 2.56 -12.72 -1.45
CA GLU A 59 2.13 -13.86 -2.27
C GLU A 59 2.38 -15.21 -1.57
N GLU A 60 3.45 -15.35 -0.78
CA GLU A 60 3.66 -16.51 0.12
C GLU A 60 2.76 -16.43 1.37
N HIS A 61 1.85 -15.44 1.44
CA HIS A 61 0.82 -15.31 2.47
C HIS A 61 1.35 -15.28 3.91
N ARG A 62 2.54 -14.71 4.05
CA ARG A 62 3.22 -14.56 5.34
C ARG A 62 2.68 -13.37 6.13
N VAL A 63 1.79 -12.58 5.52
CA VAL A 63 1.05 -11.46 6.12
C VAL A 63 -0.42 -11.76 6.27
N TRP A 64 -0.87 -11.93 7.51
CA TRP A 64 -2.25 -12.26 7.82
C TRP A 64 -3.17 -11.03 7.82
N TYR A 65 -2.70 -9.94 8.43
CA TYR A 65 -3.40 -8.67 8.50
C TYR A 65 -2.54 -7.57 7.89
N LEU A 66 -3.10 -6.85 6.93
CA LEU A 66 -2.42 -5.75 6.27
C LEU A 66 -3.28 -4.49 6.40
N MET A 67 -2.75 -3.44 7.00
CA MET A 67 -3.38 -2.11 7.02
C MET A 67 -2.58 -1.18 6.12
N VAL A 68 -3.21 -0.60 5.11
CA VAL A 68 -2.55 0.35 4.19
C VAL A 68 -3.29 1.68 4.16
N GLU A 69 -2.54 2.78 4.16
CA GLU A 69 -3.13 4.07 3.84
C GLU A 69 -3.64 4.05 2.39
N PHE A 70 -4.86 4.53 2.19
CA PHE A 70 -5.45 4.77 0.88
C PHE A 70 -5.78 6.25 0.75
N ASN A 71 -4.75 6.98 0.37
CA ASN A 71 -4.83 8.41 0.09
C ASN A 71 -4.78 8.65 -1.41
N THR A 72 -5.94 8.81 -2.02
CA THR A 72 -6.07 8.93 -3.49
C THR A 72 -5.38 10.17 -4.04
N VAL A 73 -5.26 11.24 -3.24
CA VAL A 73 -4.56 12.48 -3.63
C VAL A 73 -3.06 12.21 -3.69
N LEU A 74 -2.50 11.60 -2.65
CA LEU A 74 -1.07 11.29 -2.60
C LEU A 74 -0.68 10.25 -3.66
N LEU A 75 -1.48 9.18 -3.84
CA LEU A 75 -1.27 8.20 -4.89
C LEU A 75 -1.19 8.86 -6.28
N ARG A 76 -2.17 9.73 -6.60
CA ARG A 76 -2.18 10.45 -7.89
C ARG A 76 -1.00 11.40 -8.03
N SER A 77 -0.64 12.11 -6.96
CA SER A 77 0.52 13.02 -6.94
C SER A 77 1.84 12.29 -7.22
N ASN A 78 1.93 11.01 -6.85
CA ASN A 78 3.07 10.13 -7.11
C ASN A 78 2.93 9.32 -8.41
N ALA A 79 2.08 9.76 -9.35
CA ALA A 79 1.81 9.10 -10.62
C ALA A 79 1.40 7.61 -10.47
N ARG A 80 0.54 7.34 -9.48
CA ARG A 80 -0.12 6.05 -9.26
C ARG A 80 -1.63 6.20 -9.37
N LYS A 81 -2.28 5.16 -9.87
CA LYS A 81 -3.74 5.13 -10.02
C LYS A 81 -4.36 4.40 -8.84
N PRO A 82 -5.27 5.03 -8.06
CA PRO A 82 -5.86 4.38 -6.91
C PRO A 82 -6.64 3.10 -7.24
N GLU A 83 -7.29 3.05 -8.40
CA GLU A 83 -7.98 1.86 -8.90
C GLU A 83 -7.03 0.68 -9.17
N GLU A 84 -5.84 0.94 -9.71
CA GLU A 84 -4.82 -0.11 -9.93
C GLU A 84 -4.29 -0.64 -8.59
N PHE A 85 -4.14 0.23 -7.60
CA PHE A 85 -3.69 -0.15 -6.26
C PHE A 85 -4.71 -1.04 -5.53
N VAL A 86 -5.99 -0.68 -5.57
CA VAL A 86 -7.06 -1.53 -4.99
C VAL A 86 -7.15 -2.88 -5.71
N MET A 87 -6.97 -2.90 -7.04
CA MET A 87 -6.94 -4.14 -7.80
C MET A 87 -5.73 -5.01 -7.47
N GLU A 88 -4.57 -4.42 -7.18
CA GLU A 88 -3.38 -5.15 -6.74
C GLU A 88 -3.62 -5.87 -5.40
N LEU A 89 -4.20 -5.18 -4.41
CA LEU A 89 -4.59 -5.78 -3.12
C LEU A 89 -5.59 -6.93 -3.30
N THR A 90 -6.53 -6.78 -4.23
CA THR A 90 -7.52 -7.82 -4.56
C THR A 90 -6.86 -9.02 -5.24
N ARG A 91 -5.91 -8.80 -6.15
CA ARG A 91 -5.15 -9.88 -6.84
C ARG A 91 -4.30 -10.70 -5.88
N LEU A 92 -3.84 -10.08 -4.79
CA LEU A 92 -3.15 -10.77 -3.68
C LEU A 92 -4.09 -11.62 -2.82
N GLY A 93 -5.40 -11.63 -3.11
CA GLY A 93 -6.38 -12.50 -2.46
C GLY A 93 -6.93 -11.98 -1.13
N TYR A 94 -6.58 -10.76 -0.72
CA TYR A 94 -7.08 -10.19 0.52
C TYR A 94 -8.56 -9.82 0.46
N SER A 95 -9.29 -10.08 1.54
CA SER A 95 -10.58 -9.44 1.79
C SER A 95 -10.36 -8.04 2.35
N ILE A 96 -10.98 -7.02 1.77
CA ILE A 96 -10.67 -5.62 2.05
C ILE A 96 -11.86 -4.95 2.76
N SER A 97 -11.61 -4.19 3.82
CA SER A 97 -12.57 -3.33 4.50
C SER A 97 -12.01 -1.92 4.65
N SER A 98 -12.86 -0.91 4.68
CA SER A 98 -12.48 0.48 5.01
C SER A 98 -12.67 0.84 6.48
N SER A 99 -13.09 -0.12 7.32
CA SER A 99 -13.48 0.16 8.72
C SER A 99 -12.73 -0.68 9.76
N SER A 100 -12.51 -1.98 9.50
CA SER A 100 -11.80 -2.86 10.43
C SER A 100 -11.34 -4.16 9.78
N PHE A 101 -10.47 -4.92 10.46
CA PHE A 101 -10.13 -6.30 10.07
C PHE A 101 -11.29 -7.31 10.23
N ASN A 102 -12.43 -6.91 10.79
CA ASN A 102 -13.60 -7.79 10.95
C ASN A 102 -14.67 -7.57 9.88
N GLY A 103 -14.45 -6.61 8.98
CA GLY A 103 -15.42 -6.17 7.99
C GLY A 103 -16.24 -4.95 8.44
N PRO A 104 -17.31 -4.59 7.71
CA PRO A 104 -17.80 -5.28 6.49
C PRO A 104 -16.75 -5.29 5.38
N PHE A 105 -16.68 -6.39 4.63
CA PHE A 105 -15.77 -6.53 3.50
C PHE A 105 -16.44 -6.02 2.23
N LEU A 106 -15.70 -5.25 1.45
CA LEU A 106 -16.17 -4.63 0.22
C LEU A 106 -16.25 -5.68 -0.90
N SER A 107 -17.32 -5.62 -1.67
CA SER A 107 -17.49 -6.36 -2.92
C SER A 107 -16.58 -5.79 -4.02
N PRO A 108 -16.33 -6.55 -5.11
CA PRO A 108 -15.57 -6.05 -6.25
C PRO A 108 -16.13 -4.73 -6.83
N ALA A 109 -17.46 -4.56 -6.85
CA ALA A 109 -18.09 -3.33 -7.35
C ALA A 109 -17.80 -2.14 -6.43
N GLU A 110 -17.88 -2.32 -5.11
CA GLU A 110 -17.56 -1.27 -4.13
C GLU A 110 -16.06 -0.90 -4.16
N LEU A 111 -15.18 -1.88 -4.36
CA LEU A 111 -13.74 -1.65 -4.51
C LEU A 111 -13.41 -0.84 -5.76
N LEU A 112 -14.07 -1.12 -6.90
CA LEU A 112 -13.93 -0.32 -8.11
C LEU A 112 -14.44 1.11 -7.91
N GLN A 113 -15.58 1.28 -7.22
CA GLN A 113 -16.09 2.62 -6.90
C GLN A 113 -15.13 3.38 -5.99
N LEU A 114 -14.56 2.71 -4.98
CA LEU A 114 -13.57 3.30 -4.08
C LEU A 114 -12.30 3.75 -4.82
N GLY A 115 -11.81 2.93 -5.78
CA GLY A 115 -10.67 3.27 -6.63
C GLY A 115 -10.93 4.48 -7.54
N ASN A 116 -12.14 4.55 -8.12
CA ASN A 116 -12.54 5.62 -9.04
C ASN A 116 -13.03 6.88 -8.32
N GLY A 117 -13.26 6.82 -7.02
CA GLY A 117 -13.73 7.93 -6.20
C GLY A 117 -12.73 9.09 -6.15
N LYS A 118 -13.26 10.29 -5.91
CA LYS A 118 -12.46 11.50 -5.68
C LYS A 118 -12.17 11.62 -4.17
N ASP A 119 -10.93 11.99 -3.87
CA ASP A 119 -10.48 12.48 -2.57
C ASP A 119 -10.81 11.59 -1.35
N HIS A 120 -10.41 10.32 -1.42
CA HIS A 120 -10.36 9.46 -0.25
C HIS A 120 -9.03 9.61 0.49
N ASN A 121 -9.14 9.68 1.82
CA ASN A 121 -8.07 9.46 2.78
C ASN A 121 -8.62 8.55 3.89
N THR A 122 -8.26 7.26 3.84
CA THR A 122 -8.69 6.26 4.83
C THR A 122 -7.65 5.14 4.94
N ASN A 123 -7.82 4.25 5.91
CA ASN A 123 -7.08 2.99 5.97
C ASN A 123 -7.90 1.87 5.35
N LEU A 124 -7.24 1.03 4.55
CA LEU A 124 -7.79 -0.25 4.12
C LEU A 124 -7.25 -1.36 5.00
N PHE A 125 -8.16 -2.15 5.53
CA PHE A 125 -7.93 -3.32 6.37
C PHE A 125 -8.09 -4.56 5.51
N CYS A 126 -6.95 -5.15 5.14
CA CYS A 126 -6.83 -6.33 4.30
C CYS A 126 -6.62 -7.56 5.19
N VAL A 127 -7.45 -8.58 4.99
CA VAL A 127 -7.45 -9.82 5.78
C VAL A 127 -7.19 -11.00 4.88
N HIS A 128 -6.24 -11.83 5.28
CA HIS A 128 -5.87 -13.04 4.57
C HIS A 128 -7.07 -13.99 4.43
N PRO A 129 -7.33 -14.57 3.24
CA PRO A 129 -8.56 -15.32 2.96
C PRO A 129 -8.76 -16.54 3.86
N LEU A 130 -7.67 -17.22 4.26
CA LEU A 130 -7.77 -18.38 5.18
C LEU A 130 -8.28 -18.00 6.57
N LEU A 131 -8.07 -16.77 7.04
CA LEU A 131 -8.54 -16.33 8.36
C LEU A 131 -10.04 -16.04 8.37
N ARG A 132 -10.66 -15.81 7.22
CA ARG A 132 -12.12 -15.71 7.11
C ARG A 132 -12.82 -17.06 7.29
N GLN A 133 -12.17 -18.14 6.85
CA GLN A 133 -12.73 -19.50 6.89
C GLN A 133 -12.58 -20.14 8.28
N ALA A 134 -11.73 -19.56 9.14
CA ALA A 134 -11.42 -20.07 10.46
C ALA A 134 -12.25 -19.41 11.60
N LYS A 135 -13.30 -18.65 11.29
CA LYS A 135 -14.24 -18.20 12.33
C LYS A 135 -15.00 -19.44 12.84
N PRO A 136 -15.02 -19.69 14.17
CA PRO A 136 -15.72 -20.83 14.75
C PRO A 136 -17.23 -20.79 14.49
#